data_AF-A0A218Q9X5-F1
#
_entry.id   AF-A0A218Q9X5-F1
#
_cell.length_a   1.000
_cell.length_b   1.000
_cell.length_c   1.000
_cell.angle_alpha   90.00
_cell.angle_beta   90.00
_cell.angle_gamma   90.00
#
_symmetry.space_group_name_H-M   'P 1'
#
loop_
_entity.id
_entity.type
_entity.pdbx_description
1 polymer ?
#
loop_
_entity_poly.entity_id
_entity_poly.type
_entity_poly.pdbx_seq_one_letter_code
_entity_poly.pdbx_strand_id
1 'polypeptide(L)'
;MSIYFVREEGIPLEQRRGVETIDRNLLFILVRASVEPVAQAFSTLRQMNIWIRNAYNCEIDIHNESTVVFQLRGHPWSLIYKPYSSSMKIDLTEEDARNISELLDTEVIYYAGSDTCATIEYQLYSNGICLEKLSFEENFKCEFHSQIRQVEIKNIRKNAYRFTLASRLFLFCNFCYENI
;
A
#
# COMPACT_ATOMS: atom_id res chain seq x y z
N MET A 1 -19.28 -9.89 3.29
CA MET A 1 -18.03 -10.67 3.14
C MET A 1 -17.22 -10.43 4.40
N SER A 2 -16.91 -11.47 5.16
CA SER A 2 -16.15 -11.35 6.41
C SER A 2 -14.66 -11.53 6.13
N ILE A 3 -13.83 -10.61 6.59
CA ILE A 3 -12.37 -10.77 6.54
C ILE A 3 -11.96 -11.53 7.80
N TYR A 4 -11.46 -12.75 7.62
CA TYR A 4 -10.94 -13.55 8.72
C TYR A 4 -9.42 -13.41 8.77
N PHE A 5 -8.89 -12.88 9.87
CA PHE A 5 -7.49 -13.06 10.19
C PHE A 5 -7.35 -14.41 10.90
N VAL A 6 -6.59 -15.34 10.32
CA VAL A 6 -6.30 -16.61 10.99
C VAL A 6 -5.53 -16.30 12.28
N ARG A 7 -6.10 -16.72 13.40
CA ARG A 7 -5.49 -16.56 14.72
C ARG A 7 -4.53 -17.73 14.93
N GLU A 8 -3.25 -17.54 14.64
CA GLU A 8 -2.22 -18.40 15.22
C GLU A 8 -2.07 -18.01 16.69
N GLU A 9 -2.48 -18.92 17.59
CA GLU A 9 -2.35 -18.71 19.02
C GLU A 9 -0.87 -18.61 19.42
N GLY A 10 -0.56 -17.68 20.33
CA GLY A 10 0.79 -17.53 20.88
C GLY A 10 1.78 -16.70 20.06
N ILE A 11 1.46 -16.32 18.82
CA ILE A 11 2.34 -15.49 17.98
C ILE A 11 1.77 -14.06 17.84
N PRO A 12 2.50 -13.01 18.28
CA PRO A 12 2.12 -11.61 18.05
C PRO A 12 1.93 -11.32 16.56
N LEU A 13 1.00 -10.43 16.20
CA LEU A 13 0.68 -10.12 14.80
C LEU A 13 1.92 -9.73 13.99
N GLU A 14 2.83 -8.98 14.61
CA GLU A 14 4.10 -8.54 14.03
C GLU A 14 5.08 -9.69 13.68
N GLN A 15 4.88 -10.87 14.27
CA GLN A 15 5.68 -12.07 14.01
C GLN A 15 4.97 -13.08 13.12
N ARG A 16 3.69 -12.86 12.82
CA ARG A 16 2.93 -13.75 11.94
C ARG A 16 3.40 -13.58 10.50
N ARG A 17 3.64 -14.70 9.84
CA ARG A 17 3.85 -14.72 8.39
C ARG A 17 2.48 -14.90 7.74
N GLY A 18 2.14 -14.02 6.79
CA GLY A 18 0.88 -14.11 6.08
C GLY A 18 0.76 -15.42 5.30
N VAL A 19 -0.48 -15.88 5.07
CA VAL A 19 -0.74 -16.88 4.04
C VAL A 19 -0.60 -16.18 2.69
N GLU A 20 0.27 -16.71 1.84
CA GLU A 20 0.50 -16.18 0.50
C GLU A 20 -0.80 -16.30 -0.32
N THR A 21 -1.37 -15.16 -0.68
CA THR A 21 -2.53 -15.07 -1.56
C THR A 21 -2.09 -14.26 -2.78
N ILE A 22 -1.83 -14.97 -3.87
CA ILE A 22 -1.29 -14.43 -5.13
C ILE A 22 -2.37 -13.96 -6.12
N ASP A 23 -3.60 -13.78 -5.63
CA ASP A 23 -4.78 -13.42 -6.43
C ASP A 23 -5.51 -12.23 -5.78
N ARG A 24 -4.80 -11.11 -5.62
CA ARG A 24 -5.32 -9.86 -5.10
C ARG A 24 -4.81 -8.64 -5.85
N ASN A 25 -5.77 -7.83 -6.27
CA ASN A 25 -5.54 -6.41 -6.50
C ASN A 25 -5.28 -5.71 -5.17
N LEU A 26 -4.24 -4.90 -5.13
CA LEU A 26 -3.76 -4.18 -3.95
C LEU A 26 -3.88 -2.68 -4.19
N LEU A 27 -4.39 -1.98 -3.20
CA LEU A 27 -4.50 -0.53 -3.20
C LEU A 27 -4.27 -0.02 -1.78
N PHE A 28 -3.22 0.78 -1.60
CA PHE A 28 -2.84 1.32 -0.29
C PHE A 28 -2.32 2.74 -0.42
N ILE A 29 -2.53 3.52 0.64
CA ILE A 29 -1.78 4.76 0.86
C ILE A 29 -0.91 4.56 2.10
N LEU A 30 0.39 4.76 1.97
CA LEU A 30 1.33 4.72 3.08
C LEU A 30 1.72 6.15 3.44
N VAL A 31 1.60 6.51 4.71
CA VAL A 31 1.87 7.88 5.20
C VAL A 31 2.96 7.82 6.25
N ARG A 32 4.03 8.61 6.09
CA ARG A 32 5.15 8.67 7.04
C ARG A 32 4.82 9.52 8.26
N ALA A 33 3.79 9.11 9.00
CA ALA A 33 3.34 9.72 10.24
C ALA A 33 2.69 8.67 11.15
N SER A 34 2.46 9.04 12.41
CA SER A 34 1.77 8.16 13.36
C SER A 34 0.29 7.95 12.98
N VAL A 35 -0.27 6.81 13.38
CA VAL A 35 -1.60 6.36 12.94
C VAL A 35 -2.74 7.35 13.25
N GLU A 36 -2.67 8.06 14.38
CA GLU A 36 -3.75 8.95 14.84
C GLU A 36 -3.89 10.21 13.94
N PRO A 37 -2.82 11.00 13.69
CA PRO A 37 -2.87 12.09 12.71
C PRO A 37 -3.32 11.64 11.32
N VAL A 38 -2.88 10.46 10.88
CA VAL A 38 -3.24 9.90 9.57
C VAL A 38 -4.73 9.58 9.50
N ALA A 39 -5.26 8.89 10.51
CA ALA A 39 -6.68 8.57 10.58
C ALA A 39 -7.53 9.84 10.67
N GLN A 40 -7.12 10.84 11.46
CA GLN A 40 -7.80 12.12 11.55
C GLN A 40 -7.81 12.84 10.18
N ALA A 41 -6.65 12.98 9.54
CA ALA A 41 -6.52 13.63 8.23
C ALA A 41 -7.41 12.98 7.18
N PHE A 42 -7.36 11.65 7.07
CA PHE A 42 -8.18 10.92 6.11
C PHE A 42 -9.68 11.03 6.42
N SER A 43 -10.07 10.92 7.69
CA SER A 43 -11.47 11.06 8.10
C SER A 43 -12.05 12.43 7.76
N THR A 44 -11.26 13.50 7.94
CA THR A 44 -11.64 14.86 7.58
C THR A 44 -11.77 15.02 6.06
N LEU A 45 -10.77 14.56 5.29
CA LEU A 45 -10.77 14.67 3.83
C LEU A 45 -11.96 13.98 3.18
N ARG A 46 -12.33 12.80 3.69
CA ARG A 46 -13.43 11.98 3.16
C ARG A 46 -14.77 12.21 3.88
N GLN A 47 -14.84 13.19 4.77
CA GLN A 47 -16.06 13.53 5.55
C GLN A 47 -16.66 12.30 6.26
N MET A 48 -15.80 11.49 6.87
CA MET A 48 -16.20 10.26 7.56
C MET A 48 -16.86 10.61 8.90
N ASN A 49 -18.07 10.09 9.11
CA ASN A 49 -18.88 10.41 10.30
C ASN A 49 -18.59 9.52 11.51
N ILE A 50 -17.90 8.39 11.31
CA ILE A 50 -17.63 7.40 12.34
C ILE A 50 -16.14 7.11 12.34
N TRP A 51 -15.50 7.29 13.51
CA TRP A 51 -14.11 6.93 13.73
C TRP A 51 -13.99 6.06 14.98
N ILE A 52 -13.68 4.78 14.78
CA ILE A 52 -13.44 3.82 15.85
C ILE A 52 -11.94 3.77 16.12
N ARG A 53 -11.53 4.23 17.30
CA ARG A 53 -10.14 4.14 17.78
C ARG A 53 -9.91 2.82 18.52
N ASN A 54 -8.68 2.34 18.50
CA ASN A 54 -8.27 1.09 19.18
C ASN A 54 -9.20 -0.10 18.88
N ALA A 55 -9.45 -0.32 17.59
CA ALA A 55 -10.26 -1.42 17.07
C ALA A 55 -9.64 -2.83 17.27
N TYR A 56 -8.49 -2.92 17.93
CA TYR A 56 -7.75 -4.18 18.08
C TYR A 56 -8.52 -5.16 18.97
N ASN A 57 -8.68 -6.41 18.49
CA ASN A 57 -9.52 -7.45 19.12
C ASN A 57 -11.00 -7.10 19.28
N CYS A 58 -11.50 -6.08 18.57
CA CYS A 58 -12.92 -5.75 18.54
C CYS A 58 -13.57 -6.39 17.30
N GLU A 59 -14.79 -6.89 17.46
CA GLU A 59 -15.66 -7.20 16.34
C GLU A 59 -16.30 -5.89 15.85
N ILE A 60 -16.15 -5.59 14.57
CA ILE A 60 -16.60 -4.33 13.97
C ILE A 60 -17.30 -4.65 12.66
N ASP A 61 -18.49 -4.09 12.51
CA ASP A 61 -19.22 -4.12 11.25
C ASP A 61 -18.51 -3.24 10.21
N ILE A 62 -17.97 -3.87 9.17
CA ILE A 62 -17.33 -3.19 8.05
C ILE A 62 -18.40 -2.96 6.97
N HIS A 63 -18.64 -1.69 6.65
CA HIS A 63 -19.49 -1.27 5.54
C HIS A 63 -18.64 -0.99 4.29
N ASN A 64 -19.29 -0.80 3.14
CA ASN A 64 -18.61 -0.52 1.87
C ASN A 64 -17.71 0.72 1.93
N GLU A 65 -18.06 1.71 2.75
CA GLU A 65 -17.28 2.93 2.93
C GLU A 65 -16.15 2.82 3.95
N SER A 66 -16.15 1.76 4.76
CA SER A 66 -15.19 1.58 5.84
C SER A 66 -13.77 1.50 5.30
N THR A 67 -12.86 2.19 5.99
CA THR A 67 -11.43 2.19 5.71
C THR A 67 -10.69 1.87 7.00
N VAL A 68 -9.65 1.07 6.89
CA VAL A 68 -8.81 0.65 8.02
C VAL A 68 -7.53 1.46 7.97
N VAL A 69 -7.20 2.10 9.08
CA VAL A 69 -5.90 2.79 9.25
C VAL A 69 -5.14 2.10 10.36
N PHE A 70 -3.92 1.67 10.06
CA PHE A 70 -3.10 0.94 11.04
C PHE A 70 -1.62 1.26 10.84
N GLN A 71 -0.83 1.07 11.89
CA GLN A 71 0.61 1.21 11.86
C GLN A 71 1.22 -0.03 12.52
N LEU A 72 2.16 -0.66 11.82
CA LEU A 72 2.91 -1.77 12.39
C LEU A 72 3.89 -1.24 13.43
N ARG A 73 4.03 -1.96 14.55
CA ARG A 73 4.95 -1.59 15.64
C ARG A 73 6.38 -1.50 15.11
N GLY A 74 7.06 -0.40 15.43
CA GLY A 74 8.44 -0.13 14.97
C GLY A 74 8.55 0.37 13.53
N HIS A 75 7.45 0.52 12.80
CA HIS A 75 7.45 1.03 11.44
C HIS A 75 7.04 2.51 11.39
N PRO A 76 7.76 3.39 10.66
CA PRO A 76 7.46 4.82 10.63
C PRO A 76 6.27 5.17 9.73
N TRP A 77 5.75 4.21 8.98
CA TRP A 77 4.63 4.40 8.06
C TRP A 77 3.34 3.81 8.61
N SER A 78 2.29 4.62 8.59
CA SER A 78 0.92 4.17 8.75
C SER A 78 0.32 3.83 7.39
N LEU A 79 -0.55 2.84 7.34
CA LEU A 79 -1.22 2.38 6.14
C LEU A 79 -2.70 2.74 6.22
N ILE A 80 -3.23 3.28 5.13
CA ILE A 80 -4.65 3.42 4.86
C ILE A 80 -4.99 2.31 3.86
N TYR A 81 -5.88 1.43 4.27
CA TYR A 81 -6.31 0.28 3.49
C TYR A 81 -7.82 0.23 3.43
N LYS A 82 -8.35 0.03 2.23
CA LYS A 82 -9.76 -0.25 2.05
C LYS A 82 -9.97 -1.74 1.77
N PRO A 83 -10.67 -2.47 2.65
CA PRO A 83 -11.02 -3.86 2.39
C PRO A 83 -11.94 -3.95 1.16
N TYR A 84 -11.60 -4.83 0.21
CA TYR A 84 -12.42 -5.05 -0.98
C TYR A 84 -13.81 -5.54 -0.58
N SER A 85 -14.87 -4.81 -0.96
CA SER A 85 -16.26 -5.25 -0.81
C SER A 85 -16.88 -5.33 -2.20
N SER A 86 -17.57 -6.44 -2.47
CA SER A 86 -18.05 -6.88 -3.79
C SER A 86 -19.07 -5.96 -4.49
N SER A 87 -19.33 -4.75 -3.98
CA SER A 87 -20.43 -3.91 -4.48
C SER A 87 -20.10 -2.44 -4.76
N MET A 88 -18.97 -1.87 -4.34
CA MET A 88 -18.61 -0.49 -4.70
C MET A 88 -17.09 -0.27 -4.77
N LYS A 89 -16.65 0.35 -5.88
CA LYS A 89 -15.34 0.99 -6.01
C LYS A 89 -15.36 2.33 -5.29
N ILE A 90 -14.98 2.35 -4.03
CA ILE A 90 -14.42 3.58 -3.47
C ILE A 90 -12.93 3.35 -3.46
N ASP A 91 -12.28 3.90 -4.45
CA ASP A 91 -10.85 3.74 -4.62
C ASP A 91 -10.15 4.78 -3.74
N LEU A 92 -9.17 4.35 -2.94
CA LEU A 92 -8.14 5.28 -2.49
C LEU A 92 -7.53 5.89 -3.75
N THR A 93 -7.42 7.22 -3.81
CA THR A 93 -6.99 7.90 -5.03
C THR A 93 -5.59 8.48 -4.89
N GLU A 94 -4.95 8.78 -6.02
CA GLU A 94 -3.74 9.60 -6.07
C GLU A 94 -3.95 10.95 -5.36
N GLU A 95 -5.15 11.53 -5.52
CA GLU A 95 -5.53 12.80 -4.90
C GLU A 95 -5.61 12.70 -3.36
N ASP A 96 -6.11 11.59 -2.80
CA ASP A 96 -6.06 11.36 -1.36
C ASP A 96 -4.63 11.39 -0.85
N ALA A 97 -3.73 10.67 -1.52
CA ALA A 97 -2.32 10.60 -1.13
C ALA A 97 -1.65 11.99 -1.18
N ARG A 98 -1.90 12.75 -2.24
CA ARG A 98 -1.40 14.13 -2.38
C ARG A 98 -1.94 15.03 -1.27
N ASN A 99 -3.24 15.03 -1.05
CA ASN A 99 -3.89 15.92 -0.08
C ASN A 99 -3.46 15.59 1.36
N ILE A 100 -3.26 14.31 1.69
CA ILE A 100 -2.73 13.90 3.00
C ILE A 100 -1.28 14.35 3.16
N SER A 101 -0.46 14.21 2.11
CA SER A 101 0.93 14.66 2.10
C SER A 101 1.04 16.16 2.36
N GLU A 102 0.17 16.96 1.74
CA GLU A 102 0.07 18.39 1.96
C GLU A 102 -0.42 18.74 3.38
N LEU A 103 -1.51 18.11 3.82
CA LEU A 103 -2.14 18.40 5.12
C LEU A 103 -1.24 18.08 6.32
N LEU A 104 -0.43 17.02 6.20
CA LEU A 104 0.43 16.54 7.28
C LEU A 104 1.90 16.94 7.13
N ASP A 105 2.26 17.68 6.08
CA ASP A 105 3.65 18.08 5.77
C ASP A 105 4.62 16.87 5.84
N THR A 106 4.23 15.78 5.16
CA THR A 106 4.95 14.50 5.24
C THR A 106 5.00 13.75 3.91
N GLU A 107 5.84 12.72 3.85
CA GLU A 107 5.93 11.80 2.74
C GLU A 107 4.75 10.82 2.71
N VAL A 108 4.18 10.64 1.53
CA VAL A 108 3.06 9.72 1.28
C VAL A 108 3.31 8.94 0.01
N ILE A 109 3.08 7.63 0.06
CA ILE A 109 3.14 6.75 -1.10
C ILE A 109 1.72 6.28 -1.41
N TYR A 110 1.24 6.62 -2.61
CA TYR A 110 0.14 5.90 -3.23
C TYR A 110 0.69 4.66 -3.91
N TYR A 111 0.09 3.49 -3.69
CA TYR A 111 0.48 2.24 -4.33
C TYR A 111 -0.75 1.49 -4.84
N ALA A 112 -0.70 1.07 -6.09
CA ALA A 112 -1.67 0.18 -6.71
C ALA A 112 -0.95 -0.97 -7.42
N GLY A 113 -1.51 -2.17 -7.32
CA GLY A 113 -1.01 -3.34 -8.04
C GLY A 113 -2.14 -4.27 -8.43
N SER A 114 -2.02 -4.89 -9.61
CA SER A 114 -2.91 -5.94 -10.08
C SER A 114 -2.09 -7.11 -10.59
N ASP A 115 -2.34 -8.29 -10.06
CA ASP A 115 -1.77 -9.54 -10.59
C ASP A 115 -2.47 -9.98 -11.88
N THR A 116 -3.79 -9.77 -11.99
CA THR A 116 -4.59 -10.11 -13.16
C THR A 116 -4.14 -9.33 -14.39
N CYS A 117 -3.81 -8.05 -14.22
CA CYS A 117 -3.32 -7.18 -15.29
C CYS A 117 -1.80 -7.03 -15.31
N ALA A 118 -1.08 -7.70 -14.39
CA ALA A 118 0.36 -7.50 -14.16
C ALA A 118 0.77 -6.02 -14.13
N THR A 119 0.00 -5.20 -13.39
CA THR A 119 0.24 -3.76 -13.24
C THR A 119 0.87 -3.44 -11.89
N ILE A 120 1.76 -2.45 -11.91
CA ILE A 120 2.32 -1.82 -10.71
C ILE A 120 2.33 -0.32 -10.93
N GLU A 121 1.74 0.41 -9.99
CA GLU A 121 1.76 1.86 -9.96
C GLU A 121 2.14 2.34 -8.58
N TYR A 122 3.01 3.34 -8.53
CA TYR A 122 3.19 4.10 -7.29
C TYR A 122 3.48 5.56 -7.56
N GLN A 123 3.14 6.39 -6.59
CA GLN A 123 3.48 7.80 -6.55
C GLN A 123 3.97 8.17 -5.16
N LEU A 124 5.13 8.81 -5.09
CA LEU A 124 5.69 9.39 -3.88
C LEU A 124 5.41 10.89 -3.88
N TYR A 125 4.69 11.34 -2.86
CA TYR A 125 4.44 12.74 -2.58
C TYR A 125 5.24 13.18 -1.35
N SER A 126 5.66 14.44 -1.35
CA SER A 126 6.12 15.14 -0.15
C SER A 126 5.51 16.54 -0.19
N ASN A 127 4.81 16.91 0.88
CA ASN A 127 4.18 18.21 1.05
C ASN A 127 3.27 18.58 -0.15
N GLY A 128 2.53 17.60 -0.65
CA GLY A 128 1.65 17.75 -1.82
C GLY A 128 2.35 17.74 -3.19
N ILE A 129 3.68 17.68 -3.23
CA ILE A 129 4.47 17.66 -4.46
C ILE A 129 4.77 16.21 -4.85
N CYS A 130 4.44 15.82 -6.09
CA CYS A 130 4.81 14.51 -6.63
C CYS A 130 6.31 14.48 -6.96
N LEU A 131 7.08 13.75 -6.17
CA LEU A 131 8.52 13.61 -6.33
C LEU A 131 8.88 12.48 -7.29
N GLU A 132 8.07 11.44 -7.33
CA GLU A 132 8.35 10.24 -8.11
C GLU A 132 7.06 9.50 -8.48
N LYS A 133 7.01 8.98 -9.72
CA LYS A 133 5.89 8.17 -10.23
C LYS A 133 6.42 7.00 -11.06
N LEU A 134 5.83 5.84 -10.86
CA LEU A 134 5.93 4.67 -11.73
C LEU A 134 4.54 4.27 -12.20
N SER A 135 4.40 3.96 -13.48
CA SER A 135 3.24 3.27 -14.04
C SER A 135 3.75 2.17 -14.97
N PHE A 136 3.54 0.93 -14.56
CA PHE A 136 3.99 -0.26 -15.25
C PHE A 136 2.80 -1.19 -15.53
N GLU A 137 2.75 -1.72 -16.74
CA GLU A 137 1.81 -2.75 -17.17
C GLU A 137 2.55 -3.70 -18.13
N GLU A 138 2.52 -5.00 -17.83
CA GLU A 138 3.24 -5.98 -18.61
C GLU A 138 2.83 -5.93 -20.09
N ASN A 139 3.82 -5.86 -20.99
CA ASN A 139 3.65 -5.79 -22.44
C ASN A 139 2.93 -4.53 -22.98
N PHE A 140 2.56 -3.58 -22.12
CA PHE A 140 1.84 -2.38 -22.55
C PHE A 140 2.60 -1.08 -22.22
N LYS A 141 3.06 -0.92 -20.98
CA LYS A 141 3.53 0.37 -20.47
C LYS A 141 4.66 0.25 -19.45
N CYS A 142 5.64 1.15 -19.54
CA CYS A 142 6.63 1.36 -18.47
C CYS A 142 7.04 2.84 -18.48
N GLU A 143 6.45 3.62 -17.58
CA GLU A 143 6.74 5.04 -17.39
C GLU A 143 7.29 5.26 -16.00
N PHE A 144 8.45 5.93 -15.92
CA PHE A 144 9.06 6.31 -14.67
C PHE A 144 9.53 7.77 -14.72
N HIS A 145 9.11 8.56 -13.75
CA HIS A 145 9.52 9.95 -13.58
C HIS A 145 9.97 10.17 -12.14
N SER A 146 11.11 10.82 -11.94
CA SER A 146 11.63 11.12 -10.60
C SER A 146 12.38 12.44 -10.59
N GLN A 147 12.11 13.24 -9.56
CA GLN A 147 12.82 14.49 -9.25
C GLN A 147 13.97 14.26 -8.26
N ILE A 148 13.98 13.11 -7.57
CA ILE A 148 14.91 12.80 -6.48
C ILE A 148 16.03 11.84 -6.88
N ARG A 149 15.89 11.15 -8.01
CA ARG A 149 16.94 10.29 -8.57
C ARG A 149 16.88 10.25 -10.09
N GLN A 150 18.05 10.15 -10.72
CA GLN A 150 18.15 9.81 -12.14
C GLN A 150 18.37 8.30 -12.27
N VAL A 151 17.53 7.65 -13.07
CA VAL A 151 17.69 6.23 -13.39
C VAL A 151 18.22 6.12 -14.81
N GLU A 152 19.50 5.77 -14.95
CA GLU A 152 20.05 5.43 -16.26
C GLU A 152 19.49 4.08 -16.73
N ILE A 153 19.13 3.97 -18.02
CA ILE A 153 18.64 2.73 -18.64
C ILE A 153 19.62 1.55 -18.43
N LYS A 154 20.93 1.83 -18.31
CA LYS A 154 21.96 0.83 -18.01
C LYS A 154 21.78 0.20 -16.63
N ASN A 155 21.28 0.95 -15.65
CA ASN A 155 20.99 0.47 -14.29
C ASN A 155 19.75 -0.44 -14.28
N ILE A 156 18.77 -0.16 -15.14
CA ILE A 156 17.63 -1.04 -15.36
C ILE A 156 18.11 -2.36 -15.98
N ARG A 157 18.96 -2.35 -17.02
CA ARG A 157 19.41 -3.63 -17.63
C ARG A 157 20.34 -4.48 -16.75
N LYS A 158 21.08 -3.89 -15.81
CA LYS A 158 21.95 -4.63 -14.88
C LYS A 158 21.21 -5.18 -13.66
N ASN A 159 20.23 -4.44 -13.13
CA ASN A 159 19.56 -4.75 -11.86
C ASN A 159 18.04 -4.91 -11.97
N ALA A 160 17.44 -4.79 -13.16
CA ALA A 160 16.05 -5.16 -13.34
C ALA A 160 15.95 -6.67 -13.38
N TYR A 161 15.20 -7.21 -12.43
CA TYR A 161 14.72 -8.57 -12.48
C TYR A 161 13.87 -8.71 -13.75
N ARG A 162 14.39 -9.47 -14.71
CA ARG A 162 13.64 -9.86 -15.90
C ARG A 162 12.81 -11.08 -15.54
N PHE A 163 11.56 -10.86 -15.15
CA PHE A 163 10.60 -11.94 -14.97
C PHE A 163 10.24 -12.46 -16.37
N THR A 164 10.79 -13.62 -16.72
CA THR A 164 10.42 -14.31 -17.96
C THR A 164 9.48 -15.41 -17.52
N LEU A 165 8.20 -15.29 -17.86
CA LEU A 165 7.19 -16.31 -17.64
C LEU A 165 7.53 -17.55 -18.49
N ALA A 166 8.40 -18.40 -17.97
CA ALA A 166 8.43 -19.80 -18.35
C ALA A 166 7.23 -20.44 -17.66
N SER A 167 6.39 -21.12 -18.44
CA SER A 167 5.22 -21.86 -17.99
C SER A 167 5.60 -22.96 -17.00
N ARG A 168 5.78 -22.56 -15.73
CA ARG A 168 5.69 -23.32 -14.48
C ARG A 168 6.09 -22.35 -13.35
N LEU A 169 5.04 -21.90 -12.67
CA LEU A 169 5.02 -21.11 -11.44
C LEU A 169 6.20 -21.42 -10.51
N PHE A 170 7.12 -20.48 -10.32
CA PHE A 170 8.02 -20.38 -9.16
C PHE A 170 8.60 -18.96 -9.13
N LEU A 171 8.38 -18.20 -8.06
CA LEU A 171 9.40 -17.25 -7.63
C LEU A 171 9.28 -16.90 -6.13
N PHE A 172 10.40 -17.11 -5.43
CA PHE A 172 10.68 -16.68 -4.06
C PHE A 172 10.88 -15.16 -4.00
N CYS A 173 10.46 -14.52 -2.91
CA CYS A 173 11.00 -13.22 -2.50
C CYS A 173 11.43 -13.26 -1.03
N ASN A 174 12.70 -13.63 -0.79
CA ASN A 174 13.40 -13.33 0.45
C ASN A 174 13.91 -11.89 0.33
N PHE A 175 13.44 -10.97 1.19
CA PHE A 175 14.21 -9.76 1.44
C PHE A 175 15.40 -10.13 2.34
N CYS A 176 16.60 -10.06 1.79
CA CYS A 176 17.83 -10.16 2.57
C CYS A 176 17.85 -9.05 3.62
N TYR A 177 17.80 -9.44 4.89
CA TYR A 177 18.39 -8.66 5.97
C TYR A 177 19.91 -8.83 5.87
N GLU A 178 20.64 -7.77 5.52
CA GLU A 178 22.04 -7.66 5.92
C GLU A 178 22.08 -6.93 7.27
N ASN A 179 22.70 -7.61 8.24
CA ASN A 179 22.96 -7.12 9.59
C ASN A 179 23.85 -5.86 9.55
N ILE A 180 23.45 -4.81 10.27
CA ILE A 180 24.34 -3.98 11.09
C ILE A 180 23.62 -3.69 12.41
#